data_AF-A0A810L0T8-F1
#
_entry.id   AF-A0A810L0T8-F1
#
_cell.length_a   1.000
_cell.length_b   1.000
_cell.length_c   1.000
_cell.angle_alpha   90.00
_cell.angle_beta   90.00
_cell.angle_gamma   90.00
#
_symmetry.space_group_name_H-M   'P 1'
#
loop_
_entity.id
_entity.type
_entity.pdbx_description
1 polymer ?
#
loop_
_entity_poly.entity_id
_entity_poly.type
_entity_poly.pdbx_seq_one_letter_code
_entity_poly.pdbx_strand_id
1 'polypeptide(L)' 'MIVSLDDYESLKETAYLLRNPANARRLLASIERLERGEGSQRDLIE' A
#
# COMPACT_ATOMS: atom_id res chain seq x y z
N MET A 1 21.20 -17.05 2.70
CA MET A 1 19.88 -16.92 3.34
C MET A 1 18.85 -17.23 2.29
N ILE A 2 17.95 -18.19 2.53
CA ILE A 2 16.83 -18.49 1.63
C ILE A 2 15.63 -17.74 2.18
N VAL A 3 14.94 -17.00 1.32
CA VAL A 3 13.71 -16.26 1.64
C VAL A 3 12.53 -17.11 1.17
N SER A 4 11.43 -17.13 1.93
CA SER A 4 10.22 -17.82 1.47
C SER A 4 9.67 -17.15 0.22
N LEU A 5 8.90 -17.88 -0.60
CA LEU A 5 8.28 -17.29 -1.78
C LEU A 5 7.34 -16.13 -1.41
N ASP A 6 6.59 -16.28 -0.31
CA ASP A 6 5.63 -15.28 0.17
C ASP A 6 6.33 -13.98 0.61
N ASP A 7 7.45 -14.10 1.32
CA ASP A 7 8.27 -12.95 1.70
C ASP A 7 8.85 -12.26 0.46
N TYR A 8 9.31 -13.03 -0.53
CA TYR A 8 9.84 -12.48 -1.77
C TYR A 8 8.78 -11.69 -2.56
N GLU A 9 7.58 -12.26 -2.73
CA GLU A 9 6.49 -11.57 -3.44
C GLU A 9 6.01 -10.34 -2.67
N SER A 10 5.96 -10.39 -1.34
CA SER A 10 5.61 -9.23 -0.49
C SER A 10 6.59 -8.07 -0.67
N LEU A 11 7.88 -8.36 -0.69
CA LEU A 11 8.94 -7.36 -0.91
C LEU A 11 8.85 -6.77 -2.32
N LYS A 12 8.61 -7.62 -3.32
CA LYS A 12 8.48 -7.22 -4.73
C LYS A 12 7.27 -6.30 -4.96
N GLU A 13 6.12 -6.62 -4.37
CA GLU A 13 4.92 -5.78 -4.46
C GLU A 13 5.14 -4.42 -3.78
N THR A 14 5.77 -4.41 -2.60
CA THR A 14 6.12 -3.17 -1.91
C THR A 14 7.03 -2.29 -2.77
N ALA A 15 8.08 -2.88 -3.36
CA ALA A 15 8.97 -2.15 -4.27
C ALA A 15 8.23 -1.64 -5.51
N TYR A 16 7.30 -2.42 -6.06
CA TYR A 16 6.47 -2.02 -7.20
C TYR A 16 5.59 -0.80 -6.88
N LEU A 17 4.88 -0.83 -5.74
CA LEU A 17 4.01 0.27 -5.29
C LEU A 17 4.79 1.56 -5.05
N LEU A 18 6.01 1.45 -4.52
CA LEU A 18 6.85 2.59 -4.16
C LEU A 18 7.74 3.10 -5.32
N ARG A 19 7.82 2.37 -6.44
CA ARG A 19 8.66 2.74 -7.59
C ARG A 19 8.32 4.11 -8.18
N ASN A 20 7.05 4.49 -8.20
CA ASN A 20 6.59 5.79 -8.69
C ASN A 20 6.45 6.78 -7.50
N PRO A 21 7.20 7.89 -7.46
CA PRO A 21 7.13 8.84 -6.36
C PRO A 21 5.75 9.45 -6.12
N ALA A 22 4.95 9.65 -7.18
CA ALA A 22 3.59 10.16 -7.05
C ALA A 22 2.66 9.12 -6.40
N ASN A 23 2.77 7.84 -6.80
CA ASN A 23 1.99 6.77 -6.18
C ASN A 23 2.42 6.52 -4.74
N ALA A 24 3.72 6.52 -4.45
CA ALA A 24 4.25 6.37 -3.10
C ALA A 24 3.71 7.46 -2.16
N ARG A 25 3.76 8.74 -2.57
CA ARG A 25 3.18 9.84 -1.80
C ARG A 25 1.68 9.66 -1.56
N ARG A 26 0.93 9.27 -2.60
CA ARG A 26 -0.52 9.04 -2.49
C ARG A 26 -0.85 7.91 -1.52
N LEU A 27 -0.08 6.81 -1.58
CA LEU A 27 -0.26 5.65 -0.72
C LEU A 27 0.01 6.01 0.75
N LEU A 28 1.19 6.58 1.04
CA LEU A 28 1.58 6.98 2.40
C LEU A 28 0.61 7.99 3.01
N ALA A 29 0.21 9.01 2.25
CA ALA A 29 -0.78 9.98 2.72
C ALA A 29 -2.16 9.35 2.97
N SER A 30 -2.51 8.30 2.23
CA SER A 30 -3.79 7.59 2.46
C SER A 30 -3.74 6.72 3.70
N ILE A 31 -2.60 6.06 3.97
CA ILE A 31 -2.36 5.32 5.22
C ILE A 31 -2.47 6.27 6.41
N GLU A 32 -1.77 7.41 6.38
CA GLU A 32 -1.80 8.41 7.46
C GLU A 32 -3.23 8.90 7.75
N ARG A 33 -4.03 9.20 6.72
CA ARG A 33 -5.44 9.59 6.91
C ARG A 33 -6.26 8.49 7.58
N LEU A 34 -6.05 7.23 7.19
CA LEU A 34 -6.76 6.10 7.79
C LEU A 34 -6.36 5.89 9.27
N GLU A 35 -5.07 6.03 9.59
CA GLU A 35 -4.57 5.95 10.97
C GLU A 35 -5.14 7.07 11.87
N ARG A 36 -5.40 8.26 11.29
CA ARG A 36 -6.08 9.37 11.98
C ARG A 36 -7.60 9.23 12.06
N GLY A 37 -8.18 8.16 11.51
CA GLY A 37 -9.63 7.96 11.49
C GLY A 37 -10.37 8.83 10.46
N GLU A 38 -9.67 9.42 9.50
CA GLU A 38 -10.25 10.27 8.44
C GLU A 38 -10.78 9.44 7.24
N GLY A 39 -10.85 8.11 7.38
CA GLY A 39 -11.42 7.21 6.38
C GLY A 39 -12.94 7.31 6.31
N SER A 40 -13.51 7.33 5.10
CA SER A 40 -14.95 7.18 4.89
C SER A 40 -15.28 5.77 4.41
N GLN A 41 -16.17 5.06 5.11
CA GLN A 41 -16.75 3.81 4.60
C GLN A 41 -17.65 4.13 3.41
N ARG A 42 -17.54 3.33 2.35
CA ARG A 42 -18.36 3.46 1.13
C ARG A 42 -18.76 2.07 0.67
N ASP A 43 -19.99 1.94 0.22
CA ASP A 43 -20.46 0.73 -0.44
C ASP A 43 -19.85 0.60 -1.85
N LEU A 44 -19.81 -0.62 -2.37
CA LEU A 44 -19.35 -0.88 -3.73
C LEU A 44 -20.37 -0.32 -4.73
N ILE A 45 -19.88 0.31 -5.78
CA ILE A 45 -20.71 0.75 -6.91
C ILE A 45 -20.81 -0.44 -7.88
N GLU A 46 -22.03 -0.82 -8.29
CA GLU A 46 -22.29 -1.85 -9.31
C GLU A 46 -21.85 -1.43 -10.71
#